data_AF-A0AAV3UN16-F1
#
_entry.id   AF-A0AAV3UN16-F1
#
_cell.length_a   1.000
_cell.length_b   1.000
_cell.length_c   1.000
_cell.angle_alpha   90.00
_cell.angle_beta   90.00
_cell.angle_gamma   90.00
#
_symmetry.space_group_name_H-M   'P 1'
#
loop_
_entity.id
_entity.type
_entity.pdbx_description
1 polymer ?
#
loop_
_entity_poly.entity_id
_entity_poly.type
_entity_poly.pdbx_seq_one_letter_code
_entity_poly.pdbx_strand_id
1 'polypeptide(L)'
;MTKDDRYGATDDDYGEYSAEAESEANAEDSESESSNTGENVETNGSTEPDALPFIFARRTVKADREAMPVYVQDTTAGKINDLERELSQQFDGDKVMALDVREALIRAGLENANDVQRVMKEWGYGRR
;
A
#
# COMPACT_ATOMS: atom_id res chain seq x y z
N MET A 1 36.21 -11.13 -7.83
CA MET A 1 35.55 -11.38 -6.54
C MET A 1 34.72 -10.13 -6.23
N THR A 2 33.58 -9.99 -6.89
CA THR A 2 32.21 -10.37 -6.48
C THR A 2 31.50 -9.14 -5.91
N LYS A 3 30.67 -8.53 -6.77
CA LYS A 3 29.65 -7.55 -6.42
C LYS A 3 28.51 -8.35 -5.81
N ASP A 4 28.27 -8.33 -4.50
CA ASP A 4 26.95 -8.69 -3.93
C ASP A 4 26.71 -8.43 -2.44
N ASP A 5 27.42 -7.51 -1.78
CA ASP A 5 27.25 -7.30 -0.33
C ASP A 5 26.50 -6.01 0.03
N ARG A 6 25.52 -5.58 -0.77
CA ARG A 6 24.74 -4.35 -0.48
C ARG A 6 23.22 -4.49 -0.61
N TYR A 7 22.69 -5.67 -0.36
CA TYR A 7 21.29 -5.78 0.05
C TYR A 7 21.20 -5.44 1.54
N GLY A 8 20.88 -4.17 1.82
CA GLY A 8 20.43 -3.76 3.13
C GLY A 8 19.16 -4.52 3.48
N ALA A 9 19.17 -5.18 4.63
CA ALA A 9 18.04 -5.86 5.22
C ALA A 9 16.87 -4.88 5.43
N THR A 10 15.97 -4.80 4.46
CA THR A 10 14.57 -4.45 4.69
C THR A 10 13.84 -5.78 4.77
N ASP A 11 13.26 -6.06 5.93
CA ASP A 11 12.42 -7.24 6.23
C ASP A 11 11.07 -7.18 5.50
N ASP A 12 11.09 -6.67 4.26
CA ASP A 12 9.95 -6.54 3.39
C ASP A 12 9.98 -7.74 2.44
N ASP A 13 9.54 -8.88 2.97
CA ASP A 13 9.16 -10.07 2.24
C ASP A 13 8.21 -9.71 1.09
N TYR A 14 8.80 -9.52 -0.09
CA TYR A 14 8.14 -9.42 -1.38
C TYR A 14 8.50 -10.68 -2.17
N GLY A 15 7.84 -11.79 -1.83
CA GLY A 15 7.77 -12.92 -2.76
C GLY A 15 7.47 -14.26 -2.11
N GLU A 16 6.19 -14.55 -1.88
CA GLU A 16 5.71 -15.93 -2.06
C GLU A 16 4.43 -15.94 -2.90
N TYR A 17 4.63 -16.25 -4.18
CA TYR A 17 3.59 -16.73 -5.08
C TYR A 17 3.35 -18.19 -4.73
N SER A 18 2.10 -18.58 -4.42
CA SER A 18 1.69 -19.98 -4.52
C SER A 18 0.27 -20.08 -5.05
N ALA A 19 0.18 -20.56 -6.28
CA ALA A 19 -1.04 -21.11 -6.88
C ALA A 19 -0.98 -22.64 -6.74
N GLU A 20 -2.17 -23.26 -6.64
CA GLU A 20 -2.53 -24.69 -6.81
C GLU A 20 -2.97 -25.47 -5.55
N ALA A 21 -4.31 -25.45 -5.37
CA ALA A 21 -5.28 -26.55 -5.20
C ALA A 21 -4.98 -27.84 -4.38
N GLU A 22 -5.93 -28.07 -3.45
CA GLU A 22 -6.53 -29.33 -2.96
C GLU A 22 -5.72 -30.38 -2.16
N SER A 23 -6.10 -30.57 -0.87
CA SER A 23 -6.65 -31.83 -0.30
C SER A 23 -6.32 -32.05 1.20
N GLU A 24 -7.38 -31.99 2.02
CA GLU A 24 -7.78 -32.85 3.16
C GLU A 24 -6.95 -33.01 4.47
N ALA A 25 -7.53 -32.44 5.54
CA ALA A 25 -8.01 -33.08 6.78
C ALA A 25 -7.06 -33.45 7.97
N ASN A 26 -7.11 -32.62 9.04
CA ASN A 26 -7.56 -32.91 10.43
C ASN A 26 -7.08 -31.77 11.37
N ALA A 27 -7.99 -30.96 11.97
CA ALA A 27 -8.59 -31.09 13.33
C ALA A 27 -7.52 -31.05 14.45
N GLU A 28 -7.51 -30.16 15.44
CA GLU A 28 -8.54 -29.65 16.38
C GLU A 28 -8.14 -28.23 16.84
N ASP A 29 -9.02 -27.23 16.78
CA ASP A 29 -9.98 -26.79 17.82
C ASP A 29 -9.42 -25.74 18.79
N SER A 30 -9.92 -24.51 18.64
CA SER A 30 -10.28 -23.67 19.79
C SER A 30 -11.29 -22.62 19.33
N GLU A 31 -12.53 -22.91 19.66
CA GLU A 31 -13.74 -22.10 19.55
C GLU A 31 -13.54 -20.63 19.95
N SER A 32 -14.09 -19.72 19.13
CA SER A 32 -14.89 -18.61 19.66
C SER A 32 -15.89 -18.20 18.58
N GLU A 33 -17.11 -18.69 18.74
CA GLU A 33 -18.27 -18.24 18.00
C GLU A 33 -18.50 -16.74 18.20
N SER A 34 -18.77 -16.04 17.10
CA SER A 34 -19.77 -14.97 17.12
C SER A 34 -20.43 -14.92 15.75
N SER A 35 -21.48 -15.72 15.65
CA SER A 35 -22.44 -15.67 14.57
C SER A 35 -23.13 -14.31 14.58
N ASN A 36 -23.00 -13.53 13.50
CA ASN A 36 -24.07 -12.66 13.09
C ASN A 36 -24.19 -12.64 11.57
N THR A 37 -25.08 -13.49 11.07
CA THR A 37 -25.63 -13.39 9.72
C THR A 37 -26.58 -12.19 9.72
N GLY A 38 -26.17 -11.12 9.05
CA GLY A 38 -26.96 -9.92 8.79
C GLY A 38 -27.01 -9.65 7.30
N GLU A 39 -27.95 -10.31 6.65
CA GLU A 39 -28.73 -9.95 5.46
C GLU A 39 -28.35 -8.66 4.70
N ASN A 40 -28.18 -8.83 3.39
CA ASN A 40 -28.07 -7.80 2.37
C ASN A 40 -29.24 -6.79 2.46
N VAL A 41 -28.92 -5.52 2.75
CA VAL A 41 -29.84 -4.40 2.57
C VAL A 41 -29.20 -3.41 1.61
N GLU A 42 -29.59 -3.50 0.34
CA GLU A 42 -29.52 -2.35 -0.56
C GLU A 42 -30.43 -1.24 -0.02
N THR A 43 -29.83 -0.17 0.50
CA THR A 43 -30.53 1.09 0.77
C THR A 43 -29.88 2.22 -0.01
N ASN A 44 -30.53 2.57 -1.13
CA ASN A 44 -30.37 3.84 -1.80
C ASN A 44 -30.66 5.00 -0.84
N GLY A 45 -29.68 5.91 -0.72
CA GLY A 45 -29.85 7.23 -0.11
C GLY A 45 -29.62 7.26 1.40
N SER A 46 -28.38 7.53 1.82
CA SER A 46 -28.10 8.00 3.18
C SER A 46 -26.88 8.90 3.15
N THR A 47 -27.03 10.10 3.71
CA THR A 47 -25.92 10.96 4.13
C THR A 47 -24.91 10.09 4.86
N GLU A 48 -23.73 9.90 4.26
CA GLU A 48 -22.68 9.03 4.82
C GLU A 48 -22.44 9.43 6.28
N PRO A 49 -22.69 8.53 7.25
CA PRO A 49 -22.29 8.80 8.64
C PRO A 49 -20.79 9.04 8.64
N ASP A 50 -20.30 10.05 9.39
CA ASP A 50 -18.88 10.45 9.48
C ASP A 50 -17.96 9.22 9.41
N ALA A 51 -17.44 8.96 8.21
CA ALA A 51 -16.64 7.77 7.97
C ALA A 51 -15.36 7.91 8.81
N LEU A 52 -15.07 6.89 9.62
CA LEU A 52 -13.84 6.87 10.41
C LEU A 52 -12.64 7.19 9.50
N PRO A 53 -11.69 8.05 9.93
CA PRO A 53 -10.49 8.29 9.17
C PRO A 53 -9.81 6.98 8.77
N PHE A 54 -9.24 6.95 7.56
CA PHE A 54 -8.70 5.75 6.91
C PHE A 54 -7.83 4.87 7.83
N ILE A 55 -6.96 5.49 8.64
CA ILE A 55 -6.05 4.77 9.53
C ILE A 55 -6.76 3.97 10.63
N PHE A 56 -7.97 4.38 11.02
CA PHE A 56 -8.79 3.73 12.06
C PHE A 56 -9.82 2.76 11.47
N ALA A 57 -10.19 2.93 10.19
CA ALA A 57 -11.13 2.05 9.51
C ALA A 57 -10.47 0.76 8.98
N ARG A 58 -9.17 0.79 8.69
CA ARG A 58 -8.46 -0.34 8.07
C ARG A 58 -8.11 -1.45 9.07
N ARG A 59 -8.18 -2.71 8.59
CA ARG A 59 -7.76 -3.90 9.37
C ARG A 59 -6.24 -4.09 9.40
N THR A 60 -5.59 -3.94 8.25
CA THR A 60 -4.13 -4.01 8.11
C THR A 60 -3.67 -2.89 7.17
N VAL A 61 -2.36 -2.66 7.08
CA VAL A 61 -1.84 -1.72 6.08
C VAL A 61 -2.16 -2.16 4.65
N LYS A 62 -2.23 -3.47 4.36
CA LYS A 62 -2.53 -4.01 3.02
C LYS A 62 -4.03 -4.20 2.74
N ALA A 63 -4.88 -4.09 3.77
CA ALA A 63 -6.31 -4.34 3.64
C ALA A 63 -6.93 -3.42 2.59
N ASP A 64 -7.82 -3.99 1.78
CA ASP A 64 -8.63 -3.27 0.79
C ASP A 64 -7.78 -2.57 -0.30
N ARG A 65 -6.57 -3.09 -0.57
CA ARG A 65 -5.67 -2.63 -1.65
C ARG A 65 -5.35 -3.73 -2.65
N GLU A 66 -5.27 -3.35 -3.92
CA GLU A 66 -4.71 -4.18 -4.96
C GLU A 66 -3.17 -4.03 -4.98
N ALA A 67 -2.46 -5.15 -5.10
CA ALA A 67 -1.00 -5.14 -5.15
C ALA A 67 -0.51 -4.59 -6.50
N MET A 68 0.25 -3.50 -6.49
CA MET A 68 0.84 -2.91 -7.69
C MET A 68 2.37 -2.82 -7.55
N PRO A 69 3.13 -3.67 -8.27
CA PRO A 69 4.59 -3.56 -8.29
C PRO A 69 5.02 -2.35 -9.12
N VAL A 70 5.87 -1.49 -8.54
CA VAL A 70 6.42 -0.32 -9.23
C VAL A 70 7.94 -0.33 -9.12
N TYR A 71 8.62 -0.26 -10.26
CA TYR A 71 10.07 -0.07 -10.34
C TYR A 71 10.36 1.40 -10.63
N VAL A 72 11.28 1.99 -9.88
CA VAL A 72 11.69 3.39 -10.02
C VAL A 72 13.21 3.50 -10.16
N GLN A 73 13.70 4.62 -10.70
CA GLN A 73 15.14 4.92 -10.74
C GLN A 73 15.69 5.14 -9.33
N ASP A 74 16.98 4.85 -9.10
CA ASP A 74 17.66 4.98 -7.81
C ASP A 74 17.47 6.36 -7.15
N THR A 75 17.52 7.43 -7.97
CA THR A 75 17.33 8.81 -7.49
C THR A 75 15.92 9.06 -6.97
N THR A 76 14.91 8.44 -7.59
CA THR A 76 13.52 8.49 -7.13
C THR A 76 13.33 7.63 -5.89
N ALA A 77 13.91 6.42 -5.85
CA ALA A 77 13.86 5.56 -4.66
C ALA A 77 14.44 6.25 -3.42
N GLY A 78 15.59 6.91 -3.56
CA GLY A 78 16.21 7.67 -2.48
C GLY A 78 15.30 8.77 -1.94
N LYS A 79 14.66 9.55 -2.83
CA LYS A 79 13.72 10.61 -2.44
C LYS A 79 12.48 10.07 -1.72
N ILE A 80 11.97 8.91 -2.13
CA ILE A 80 10.84 8.25 -1.46
C ILE A 80 11.24 7.85 -0.04
N ASN A 81 12.40 7.20 0.14
CA ASN A 81 12.89 6.80 1.47
C ASN A 81 13.12 7.99 2.40
N ASP A 82 13.62 9.11 1.85
CA ASP A 82 13.80 10.35 2.60
C ASP A 82 12.46 10.95 3.04
N LEU A 83 11.47 10.96 2.15
CA LEU A 83 10.12 11.43 2.47
C LEU A 83 9.42 10.53 3.49
N GLU A 84 9.54 9.20 3.36
CA GLU A 84 8.98 8.25 4.34
C GLU A 84 9.51 8.55 5.76
N ARG A 85 10.82 8.79 5.87
CA ARG A 85 11.45 9.16 7.14
C ARG A 85 10.97 10.53 7.64
N GLU A 86 10.92 11.53 6.76
CA GLU A 86 10.44 12.87 7.11
C GLU A 86 9.00 12.83 7.64
N LEU A 87 8.08 12.19 6.93
CA LEU A 87 6.68 12.12 7.33
C LEU A 87 6.49 11.33 8.63
N SER A 88 7.29 10.27 8.85
CA SER A 88 7.26 9.52 10.12
C SER A 88 7.65 10.37 11.34
N GLN A 89 8.42 11.43 11.13
CA GLN A 89 8.84 12.36 12.18
C GLN A 89 7.89 13.55 12.35
N GLN A 90 7.10 13.87 11.33
CA GLN A 90 6.18 15.02 11.35
C GLN A 90 4.82 14.68 11.98
N PHE A 91 4.31 13.47 11.76
CA PHE A 91 3.03 13.04 12.33
C PHE A 91 3.24 12.42 13.70
N ASP A 92 3.35 13.27 14.73
CA ASP A 92 3.48 12.86 16.12
C ASP A 92 2.31 11.95 16.53
N GLY A 93 2.62 10.73 16.98
CA GLY A 93 1.66 9.79 17.57
C GLY A 93 1.06 8.76 16.63
N ASP A 94 1.17 8.94 15.30
CA ASP A 94 0.65 7.99 14.32
C ASP A 94 1.77 7.15 13.69
N LYS A 95 1.50 5.84 13.53
CA LYS A 95 2.41 4.95 12.82
C LYS A 95 2.25 5.15 11.30
N VAL A 96 3.09 6.01 10.73
CA VAL A 96 3.17 6.21 9.28
C VAL A 96 3.80 4.98 8.61
N MET A 97 3.02 4.28 7.79
CA MET A 97 3.51 3.12 7.05
C MET A 97 4.05 3.53 5.68
N ALA A 98 5.16 2.93 5.23
CA ALA A 98 5.73 3.19 3.92
C ALA A 98 4.72 3.02 2.77
N LEU A 99 3.84 2.00 2.87
CA LEU A 99 2.78 1.79 1.89
C LEU A 99 1.80 2.97 1.80
N ASP A 100 1.51 3.63 2.93
CA ASP A 100 0.64 4.81 2.96
C ASP A 100 1.30 6.01 2.27
N VAL A 101 2.59 6.22 2.52
CA VAL A 101 3.35 7.30 1.89
C VAL A 101 3.44 7.10 0.38
N ARG A 102 3.69 5.87 -0.07
CA ARG A 102 3.76 5.55 -1.50
C ARG A 102 2.42 5.72 -2.20
N GLU A 103 1.34 5.29 -1.59
CA GLU A 103 -0.01 5.53 -2.12
C GLU A 103 -0.35 7.02 -2.16
N ALA A 104 -0.01 7.77 -1.11
CA ALA A 104 -0.20 9.22 -1.06
C ALA A 104 0.59 9.94 -2.16
N LEU A 105 1.84 9.52 -2.43
CA LEU A 105 2.63 10.02 -3.56
C LEU A 105 1.96 9.77 -4.91
N ILE A 106 1.46 8.54 -5.13
CA ILE A 106 0.74 8.18 -6.37
C ILE A 106 -0.51 9.04 -6.51
N ARG A 107 -1.33 9.14 -5.46
CA ARG A 107 -2.56 9.94 -5.45
C ARG A 107 -2.28 11.42 -5.70
N ALA A 108 -1.29 12.00 -5.02
CA ALA A 108 -0.88 13.39 -5.25
C ALA A 108 -0.41 13.61 -6.69
N GLY A 109 0.31 12.65 -7.30
CA GLY A 109 0.69 12.69 -8.71
C GLY A 109 -0.52 12.65 -9.66
N LEU A 110 -1.52 11.82 -9.36
CA LEU A 110 -2.77 11.75 -10.13
C LEU A 110 -3.58 13.05 -10.04
N GLU A 111 -3.63 13.65 -8.86
CA GLU A 111 -4.27 14.96 -8.64
C GLU A 111 -3.51 16.12 -9.31
N ASN A 112 -2.20 15.94 -9.56
CA ASN A 112 -1.31 16.93 -10.18
C ASN A 112 -0.72 16.43 -11.52
N ALA A 113 -1.57 15.98 -12.43
CA ALA A 113 -1.16 15.36 -13.70
C ALA A 113 -0.22 16.23 -14.57
N ASN A 114 -0.26 17.56 -14.43
CA ASN A 114 0.65 18.47 -15.11
C ASN A 114 2.11 18.29 -14.66
N ASP A 115 2.35 18.05 -13.36
CA ASP A 115 3.69 17.77 -12.85
C ASP A 115 4.21 16.43 -13.33
N VAL A 116 3.34 15.42 -13.39
CA VAL A 116 3.66 14.13 -14.01
C VAL A 116 4.07 14.32 -15.47
N GLN A 117 3.30 15.09 -16.25
CA GLN A 117 3.63 15.37 -17.63
C GLN A 117 4.97 16.12 -17.78
N ARG A 118 5.25 17.07 -16.87
CA ARG A 118 6.52 17.79 -16.84
C ARG A 118 7.70 16.84 -16.59
N VAL A 119 7.61 15.96 -15.60
CA VAL A 119 8.64 14.94 -15.32
C VAL A 119 8.85 14.03 -16.53
N MET A 120 7.76 13.60 -17.21
CA MET A 120 7.88 12.81 -18.44
C MET A 120 8.57 13.60 -19.57
N LYS A 121 8.27 14.90 -19.73
CA LYS A 121 8.98 15.74 -20.70
C LYS A 121 10.47 15.88 -20.37
N GLU A 122 10.83 16.00 -19.10
CA GLU A 122 12.23 16.02 -18.65
C GLU A 122 12.96 14.72 -19.02
N TRP A 123 12.29 13.56 -18.88
CA TRP A 123 12.77 12.27 -19.38
C TRP A 123 12.83 12.16 -20.91
N GLY A 124 12.23 13.12 -21.62
CA GLY A 124 12.32 13.24 -23.07
C GLY A 124 11.11 12.74 -23.85
N TYR A 125 10.02 12.37 -23.17
CA TYR A 125 8.76 12.12 -23.86
C TYR A 125 8.28 13.37 -24.60
N GLY A 126 7.70 13.18 -25.79
CA GLY A 126 7.15 14.27 -26.61
C GLY A 126 8.18 15.09 -27.40
N ARG A 127 9.49 14.79 -27.29
CA ARG A 127 10.49 15.28 -28.23
C ARG A 127 10.45 14.42 -29.50
N ARG A 128 9.84 14.92 -30.56
CA ARG A 128 9.94 14.38 -31.93
C ARG A 128 10.57 15.43 -32.83
#